data_AF-A0A4R4V492-F1
#
_entry.id   AF-A0A4R4V492-F1
#
_cell.length_a   1.000
_cell.length_b   1.000
_cell.length_c   1.000
_cell.angle_alpha   90.00
_cell.angle_beta   90.00
_cell.angle_gamma   90.00
#
_symmetry.space_group_name_H-M   'P 1'
#
loop_
_entity.id
_entity.type
_entity.pdbx_description
1 polymer ?
#
loop_
_entity_poly.entity_id
_entity_poly.type
_entity_poly.pdbx_seq_one_letter_code
_entity_poly.pdbx_strand_id
1 'polypeptide(L)'
;MTALTVTTDRTKFLRLVLAADAVVTGGNGLVYLAAAAPVGVLLGPDAALLRGIGAFLLAYGAAVGLLAGRALRRTISPAAAGAVIALNIGWTLGSIAAVVTGALHLTTAGAVWVIAQALLVAVFAELQIVGLRKTRTT
;
A
#
# COMPACT_ATOMS: atom_id res chain seq x y z
N MET A 1 14.87 -10.05 -31.49
CA MET A 1 15.30 -9.62 -30.14
C MET A 1 14.19 -8.92 -29.32
N THR A 2 13.01 -8.63 -29.86
CA THR A 2 11.98 -7.77 -29.24
C THR A 2 11.21 -8.41 -28.07
N ALA A 3 11.02 -9.73 -28.07
CA ALA A 3 10.20 -10.42 -27.05
C ALA A 3 10.85 -10.44 -25.64
N LEU A 4 12.18 -10.60 -25.57
CA LEU A 4 12.93 -10.63 -24.31
C LEU A 4 12.91 -9.26 -23.59
N THR A 5 13.01 -8.18 -24.35
CA THR A 5 12.96 -6.80 -23.84
C THR A 5 11.57 -6.48 -23.26
N VAL A 6 10.51 -6.84 -23.99
CA VAL A 6 9.12 -6.56 -23.58
C VAL A 6 8.73 -7.29 -22.28
N THR A 7 9.06 -8.57 -22.13
CA THR A 7 8.76 -9.35 -20.91
C THR A 7 9.53 -8.81 -19.69
N THR A 8 10.77 -8.39 -19.92
CA THR A 8 11.63 -7.78 -18.91
C THR A 8 11.03 -6.47 -18.40
N ASP A 9 10.57 -5.60 -19.31
CA ASP A 9 9.98 -4.31 -18.94
C ASP A 9 8.65 -4.44 -18.21
N ARG A 10 7.80 -5.40 -18.59
CA ARG A 10 6.54 -5.70 -17.87
C ARG A 10 6.78 -6.17 -16.44
N THR A 11 7.77 -7.04 -16.24
CA THR A 11 8.11 -7.56 -14.91
C THR A 11 8.77 -6.47 -14.06
N LYS A 12 9.59 -5.61 -14.65
CA LYS A 12 10.15 -4.41 -14.00
C LYS A 12 9.06 -3.45 -13.53
N PHE A 13 8.02 -3.23 -14.33
CA PHE A 13 6.92 -2.35 -13.96
C PHE A 13 6.18 -2.82 -12.70
N LEU A 14 5.73 -4.09 -12.65
CA LEU A 14 5.05 -4.63 -11.46
C LEU A 14 5.95 -4.54 -10.22
N ARG A 15 7.25 -4.82 -10.36
CA ARG A 15 8.23 -4.68 -9.26
C ARG A 15 8.34 -3.25 -8.76
N LEU A 16 8.43 -2.29 -9.67
CA LEU A 16 8.55 -0.87 -9.31
C LEU A 16 7.32 -0.40 -8.52
N VAL A 17 6.13 -0.78 -8.98
CA VAL A 17 4.88 -0.41 -8.29
C VAL A 17 4.81 -1.05 -6.90
N LEU A 18 5.16 -2.33 -6.75
CA LEU A 18 5.22 -3.00 -5.44
C LEU A 18 6.26 -2.34 -4.51
N ALA A 19 7.42 -1.97 -5.03
CA ALA A 19 8.44 -1.27 -4.25
C ALA A 19 7.98 0.13 -3.82
N ALA A 20 7.32 0.87 -4.70
CA ALA A 20 6.77 2.19 -4.39
C ALA A 20 5.69 2.11 -3.30
N ASP A 21 4.76 1.16 -3.42
CA ASP A 21 3.75 0.87 -2.38
C ASP A 21 4.42 0.55 -1.04
N ALA A 22 5.39 -0.37 -1.03
CA ALA A 22 6.12 -0.74 0.18
C ALA A 22 6.79 0.45 0.89
N VAL A 23 7.44 1.33 0.12
CA VAL A 23 8.12 2.52 0.66
C VAL A 23 7.13 3.54 1.20
N VAL A 24 6.08 3.84 0.44
CA VAL A 24 5.06 4.82 0.86
C VAL A 24 4.31 4.31 2.09
N THR A 25 3.83 3.07 2.04
CA THR A 25 3.06 2.46 3.13
C THR A 25 3.90 2.26 4.38
N GLY A 26 5.12 1.73 4.24
CA GLY A 26 6.06 1.57 5.35
C GLY A 26 6.51 2.91 5.94
N GLY A 27 6.76 3.91 5.10
CA GLY A 27 7.10 5.27 5.52
C GLY A 27 5.98 5.91 6.35
N ASN A 28 4.73 5.79 5.90
CA ASN A 28 3.58 6.26 6.67
C ASN A 28 3.44 5.51 8.01
N GLY A 29 3.66 4.19 8.00
CA GLY A 29 3.68 3.38 9.22
C GLY A 29 4.73 3.84 10.23
N LEU A 30 5.95 4.17 9.77
CA LEU A 30 7.01 4.72 10.60
C LEU A 30 6.64 6.08 11.20
N VAL A 31 6.02 6.97 10.42
CA VAL A 31 5.53 8.26 10.92
C VAL A 31 4.51 8.03 12.04
N TYR A 32 3.55 7.13 11.85
CA TYR A 32 2.56 6.83 12.88
C TYR A 32 3.17 6.19 14.13
N LEU A 33 4.21 5.36 14.00
CA LEU A 33 4.89 4.77 15.15
C LEU A 33 5.72 5.80 15.93
N ALA A 34 6.52 6.60 15.21
CA ALA A 34 7.48 7.53 15.81
C ALA A 34 6.81 8.83 16.32
N ALA A 35 5.76 9.29 15.63
CA ALA A 35 5.12 10.58 15.86
C ALA A 35 3.62 10.46 16.17
N ALA A 36 3.17 9.33 16.73
CA ALA A 36 1.77 9.06 17.03
C ALA A 36 1.04 10.19 17.77
N ALA A 37 1.65 10.75 18.82
CA ALA A 37 1.05 11.79 19.64
C ALA A 37 0.79 13.10 18.86
N PRO A 38 1.80 13.75 18.23
CA PRO A 38 1.55 14.95 17.44
C PRO A 38 0.69 14.68 16.19
N VAL A 39 0.81 13.50 15.57
CA VAL A 39 -0.06 13.11 14.45
C VAL A 39 -1.51 12.97 14.92
N GLY A 40 -1.75 12.40 16.10
CA GLY A 40 -3.09 12.27 16.69
C GLY A 40 -3.76 13.61 16.96
N VAL A 41 -3.01 14.63 17.39
CA VAL A 41 -3.53 15.99 17.54
C VAL A 41 -4.06 16.54 16.22
N LEU A 42 -3.36 16.26 15.11
CA LEU A 42 -3.77 16.72 13.79
C LEU A 42 -4.93 15.90 13.22
N LEU A 43 -4.84 14.57 13.30
CA LEU A 43 -5.76 13.66 12.61
C LEU A 43 -7.00 13.28 13.43
N GLY A 44 -6.92 13.33 14.77
CA GLY A 44 -8.01 12.98 15.69
C GLY A 44 -7.78 11.71 16.52
N PRO A 45 -7.42 10.56 15.92
CA PRO A 45 -7.24 9.30 16.63
C PRO A 45 -6.20 9.37 17.74
N ASP A 46 -6.39 8.58 18.79
CA ASP A 46 -5.43 8.49 19.87
C ASP A 46 -4.11 7.82 19.43
N ALA A 47 -3.05 8.08 20.20
CA ALA A 47 -1.71 7.61 19.88
C ALA A 47 -1.57 6.08 19.92
N ALA A 48 -2.36 5.36 20.73
CA ALA A 48 -2.28 3.91 20.78
C ALA A 48 -2.86 3.29 19.50
N LEU A 49 -4.01 3.79 19.04
CA LEU A 49 -4.59 3.41 17.76
C LEU A 49 -3.65 3.72 16.59
N LEU A 50 -3.07 4.92 16.54
CA LEU A 50 -2.11 5.28 15.49
C LEU A 50 -0.87 4.39 15.49
N ARG A 51 -0.32 4.02 16.66
CA ARG A 51 0.78 3.06 16.74
C ARG A 51 0.39 1.67 16.26
N GLY A 52 -0.82 1.21 16.58
CA GLY A 52 -1.34 -0.06 16.09
C GLY A 52 -1.44 -0.09 14.56
N ILE A 53 -2.01 0.97 13.97
CA ILE A 53 -2.06 1.16 12.51
C ILE A 53 -0.63 1.24 11.95
N GLY A 54 0.24 2.02 12.58
CA GLY A 54 1.62 2.18 12.13
C GLY A 54 2.42 0.87 12.11
N ALA A 55 2.27 0.04 13.14
CA ALA A 55 2.87 -1.29 13.21
C ALA A 55 2.36 -2.20 12.09
N PHE A 56 1.05 -2.20 11.85
CA PHE A 56 0.44 -2.95 10.74
C PHE A 56 0.99 -2.49 9.38
N LEU A 57 1.00 -1.18 9.12
CA LEU A 57 1.48 -0.62 7.86
C LEU A 57 2.97 -0.90 7.64
N LEU A 58 3.78 -0.84 8.70
CA LEU A 58 5.20 -1.16 8.61
C LEU A 58 5.43 -2.64 8.31
N ALA A 59 4.69 -3.53 8.96
CA ALA A 59 4.76 -4.98 8.70
C ALA A 59 4.31 -5.31 7.27
N TYR A 60 3.21 -4.69 6.81
CA TYR A 60 2.73 -4.81 5.45
C TYR A 60 3.76 -4.30 4.44
N GLY A 61 4.27 -3.07 4.62
CA GLY A 61 5.29 -2.48 3.76
C GLY A 61 6.55 -3.34 3.68
N ALA A 62 7.00 -3.90 4.80
CA ALA A 62 8.12 -4.86 4.82
C ALA A 62 7.81 -6.13 4.03
N ALA A 63 6.62 -6.72 4.17
CA ALA A 63 6.21 -7.91 3.42
C ALA A 63 6.15 -7.64 1.91
N VAL A 64 5.57 -6.51 1.48
CA VAL A 64 5.51 -6.09 0.07
C VAL A 64 6.90 -5.77 -0.47
N GLY A 65 7.75 -5.09 0.32
CA GLY A 65 9.14 -4.79 -0.04
C GLY A 65 9.97 -6.06 -0.22
N LEU A 66 9.78 -7.06 0.64
CA LEU A 66 10.39 -8.38 0.50
C LEU A 66 9.89 -9.11 -0.75
N LEU A 67 8.59 -9.00 -1.09
CA LEU A 67 8.05 -9.55 -2.33
C LEU A 67 8.68 -8.88 -3.56
N ALA A 68 8.80 -7.55 -3.55
CA ALA A 68 9.43 -6.78 -4.62
C ALA A 68 10.93 -7.13 -4.76
N GLY A 69 11.65 -7.26 -3.64
CA GLY A 69 13.10 -7.51 -3.59
C GLY A 69 13.51 -8.96 -3.88
N ARG A 70 12.78 -9.96 -3.34
CA ARG A 70 13.06 -11.39 -3.61
C ARG A 70 12.90 -11.75 -5.09
N ALA A 71 12.09 -10.98 -5.81
CA ALA A 71 11.89 -11.16 -7.24
C ALA A 71 13.10 -10.76 -8.10
N LEU A 72 14.20 -10.22 -7.55
CA LEU A 72 15.41 -9.97 -8.33
C LEU A 72 16.05 -11.28 -8.85
N ARG A 73 15.69 -12.43 -8.24
CA ARG A 73 16.19 -13.77 -8.63
C ARG A 73 15.10 -14.72 -9.16
N ARG A 74 13.81 -14.40 -9.03
CA ARG A 74 12.66 -15.24 -9.43
C ARG A 74 11.48 -14.41 -9.96
N THR A 75 10.60 -15.04 -10.75
CA THR A 75 9.33 -14.44 -11.21
C THR A 75 8.42 -14.11 -10.02
N ILE A 76 7.73 -12.96 -10.04
CA ILE A 76 6.76 -12.61 -8.99
C ILE A 76 5.62 -13.64 -9.02
N SER A 77 5.28 -14.22 -7.86
CA SER A 77 4.13 -15.11 -7.74
C SER A 77 2.83 -14.33 -8.03
N PRO A 78 2.02 -14.77 -9.01
CA PRO A 78 0.74 -14.13 -9.31
C PRO A 78 -0.23 -14.16 -8.13
N ALA A 79 -0.14 -15.18 -7.27
CA ALA A 79 -0.95 -15.29 -6.07
C ALA A 79 -0.53 -14.26 -5.01
N ALA A 80 0.79 -14.07 -4.81
CA ALA A 80 1.30 -13.09 -3.86
C ALA A 80 0.95 -11.65 -4.30
N ALA A 81 1.12 -11.33 -5.60
CA ALA A 81 0.68 -10.04 -6.12
C ALA A 81 -0.84 -9.84 -5.98
N GLY A 82 -1.64 -10.90 -6.21
CA GLY A 82 -3.08 -10.88 -5.97
C GLY A 82 -3.46 -10.58 -4.52
N ALA A 83 -2.72 -11.12 -3.55
CA ALA A 83 -2.96 -10.85 -2.13
C ALA A 83 -2.69 -9.38 -1.77
N VAL A 84 -1.60 -8.79 -2.29
CA VAL A 84 -1.28 -7.36 -2.10
C VAL A 84 -2.40 -6.48 -2.67
N ILE A 85 -2.85 -6.78 -3.89
CA ILE A 85 -3.97 -6.07 -4.53
C ILE A 85 -5.23 -6.15 -3.65
N ALA A 86 -5.60 -7.34 -3.19
CA ALA A 86 -6.79 -7.55 -2.37
C ALA A 86 -6.71 -6.78 -1.03
N LEU A 87 -5.54 -6.78 -0.39
CA LEU A 87 -5.30 -6.01 0.84
C LEU A 87 -5.39 -4.50 0.59
N ASN A 88 -4.82 -3.98 -0.50
CA ASN A 88 -4.92 -2.56 -0.86
C ASN A 88 -6.37 -2.15 -1.14
N ILE A 89 -7.15 -2.99 -1.84
CA ILE A 89 -8.58 -2.75 -2.05
C ILE A 89 -9.32 -2.75 -0.72
N GLY A 90 -9.08 -3.74 0.14
CA GLY A 90 -9.69 -3.82 1.47
C GLY A 90 -9.36 -2.61 2.33
N TRP A 91 -8.10 -2.17 2.33
CA TRP A 91 -7.65 -0.98 3.05
C TRP A 91 -8.30 0.30 2.54
N THR A 92 -8.44 0.43 1.21
CA THR A 92 -9.13 1.55 0.57
C THR A 92 -10.59 1.63 1.01
N LEU A 93 -11.32 0.52 0.89
CA LEU A 93 -12.74 0.46 1.27
C LEU A 93 -12.93 0.68 2.77
N GLY A 94 -12.08 0.07 3.60
CA GLY A 94 -12.09 0.27 5.05
C GLY A 94 -11.81 1.72 5.45
N SER A 95 -10.88 2.39 4.77
CA SER A 95 -10.57 3.80 5.01
C SER A 95 -11.74 4.71 4.67
N ILE A 96 -12.39 4.49 3.52
CA ILE A 96 -13.59 5.25 3.12
C ILE A 96 -14.73 4.99 4.12
N ALA A 97 -14.98 3.73 4.48
CA ALA A 97 -15.99 3.36 5.45
C ALA A 97 -15.75 4.03 6.82
N ALA A 98 -14.49 4.06 7.29
CA ALA A 98 -14.13 4.72 8.53
C ALA A 98 -14.47 6.21 8.54
N VAL A 99 -14.29 6.91 7.42
CA VAL A 99 -14.66 8.33 7.27
C VAL A 99 -16.18 8.49 7.22
N VAL A 100 -16.88 7.69 6.40
CA VAL A 100 -18.34 7.80 6.22
C VAL A 100 -19.11 7.48 7.50
N THR A 101 -18.63 6.50 8.27
CA THR A 101 -19.27 6.07 9.52
C THR A 101 -18.86 6.89 10.74
N GLY A 102 -17.79 7.70 10.63
CA GLY A 102 -17.22 8.42 11.77
C GLY A 102 -16.49 7.54 12.79
N ALA A 103 -16.21 6.27 12.47
CA ALA A 103 -15.71 5.27 13.41
C ALA A 103 -14.38 5.62 14.11
N LEU A 104 -13.57 6.51 13.52
CA LEU A 104 -12.23 6.87 14.03
C LEU A 104 -12.16 8.26 14.67
N HIS A 105 -13.30 8.95 14.83
CA HIS A 105 -13.36 10.27 15.48
C HIS A 105 -12.36 11.27 14.85
N LEU A 106 -12.26 11.24 13.51
CA LEU A 106 -11.29 12.02 12.75
C LEU A 106 -11.61 13.52 12.86
N THR A 107 -10.58 14.36 12.93
CA THR A 107 -10.73 15.78 12.62
C THR A 107 -11.04 15.95 11.12
N THR A 108 -11.42 17.16 10.70
CA THR A 108 -11.55 17.46 9.25
C THR A 108 -10.25 17.20 8.50
N ALA A 109 -9.10 17.58 9.07
CA ALA A 109 -7.79 17.30 8.49
C ALA A 109 -7.51 15.78 8.42
N GLY A 110 -7.89 15.04 9.47
CA GLY A 110 -7.83 13.58 9.52
C GLY A 110 -8.67 12.92 8.43
N ALA A 111 -9.91 13.36 8.22
CA ALA A 111 -10.78 12.84 7.18
C ALA A 111 -10.18 13.07 5.78
N VAL A 112 -9.70 14.29 5.49
CA VAL A 112 -9.02 14.61 4.22
C VAL A 112 -7.79 13.73 4.03
N TRP A 113 -6.97 13.58 5.07
CA TRP A 113 -5.78 12.73 5.03
C TRP A 113 -6.12 11.25 4.77
N VAL A 114 -7.11 10.71 5.47
CA VAL A 114 -7.57 9.31 5.31
C VAL A 114 -8.10 9.06 3.89
N ILE A 115 -8.85 10.01 3.31
CA ILE A 115 -9.30 9.89 1.91
C ILE A 115 -8.13 10.00 0.94
N ALA A 116 -7.20 10.94 1.15
CA ALA A 116 -6.03 11.11 0.28
C ALA A 116 -5.17 9.83 0.25
N GLN A 117 -4.87 9.23 1.40
CA GLN A 117 -4.14 7.96 1.45
C GLN A 117 -4.95 6.80 0.84
N ALA A 118 -6.28 6.77 1.02
CA ALA A 118 -7.13 5.73 0.44
C ALA A 118 -7.09 5.77 -1.10
N LEU A 119 -7.16 6.96 -1.69
CA LEU A 119 -7.03 7.15 -3.14
C LEU A 119 -5.65 6.72 -3.63
N LEU A 120 -4.58 7.05 -2.90
CA LEU A 120 -3.23 6.62 -3.25
C LEU A 120 -3.07 5.10 -3.22
N VAL A 121 -3.62 4.43 -2.20
CA VAL A 121 -3.63 2.97 -2.08
C VAL A 121 -4.46 2.33 -3.21
N ALA A 122 -5.59 2.93 -3.58
CA ALA A 122 -6.39 2.49 -4.73
C ALA A 122 -5.59 2.58 -6.05
N VAL A 123 -4.83 3.66 -6.24
CA VAL A 123 -3.92 3.81 -7.39
C VAL A 123 -2.86 2.70 -7.39
N PHE A 124 -2.26 2.37 -6.24
CA PHE A 124 -1.34 1.24 -6.18
C PHE A 124 -2.00 -0.08 -6.56
N ALA A 125 -3.21 -0.36 -6.06
CA ALA A 125 -3.96 -1.57 -6.43
C ALA A 125 -4.20 -1.64 -7.95
N GLU A 126 -4.65 -0.55 -8.57
CA GLU A 126 -4.87 -0.47 -10.02
C GLU A 126 -3.57 -0.71 -10.82
N LEU A 127 -2.48 -0.04 -10.44
CA LEU A 127 -1.19 -0.21 -11.11
C LEU A 127 -0.65 -1.64 -10.95
N GLN A 128 -0.87 -2.28 -9.80
CA GLN A 128 -0.53 -3.67 -9.54
C GLN A 128 -1.38 -4.63 -10.38
N ILE A 129 -2.70 -4.37 -10.52
CA ILE A 129 -3.59 -5.13 -11.41
C ILE A 129 -3.10 -5.04 -12.86
N VAL A 130 -2.80 -3.83 -13.35
CA VAL A 130 -2.27 -3.61 -14.70
C VAL A 130 -0.94 -4.32 -14.88
N GLY A 131 -0.03 -4.21 -13.92
CA GLY A 131 1.27 -4.90 -13.96
C GLY A 131 1.11 -6.42 -14.00
N LEU A 132 0.23 -6.98 -13.16
CA LEU A 132 -0.02 -8.42 -13.09
C LEU A 132 -0.66 -8.95 -14.37
N ARG A 133 -1.66 -8.25 -14.93
CA ARG A 133 -2.30 -8.63 -16.20
C ARG A 133 -1.28 -8.71 -17.32
N LYS A 134 -0.38 -7.71 -17.43
CA LYS A 134 0.70 -7.69 -18.43
C LYS A 134 1.66 -8.88 -18.33
N THR A 135 1.85 -9.45 -17.13
CA THR A 135 2.71 -10.64 -16.93
C THR A 135 2.03 -11.98 -17.25
N ARG A 136 0.69 -12.04 -17.34
CA ARG A 136 -0.08 -13.27 -17.57
C ARG A 136 -0.50 -13.49 -19.03
N THR A 137 -0.38 -12.48 -19.90
CA THR A 137 -0.78 -12.57 -21.33
C THR A 137 0.27 -13.28 -22.20
N THR A 138 0.97 -14.24 -21.63
CA THR A 138 2.05 -15.07 -22.20
C THR A 138 1.95 -16.44 -21.57
#